data_AF-A0A846CPM3-F1
#
_entry.id   AF-A0A846CPM3-F1
#
_cell.length_a   1.000
_cell.length_b   1.000
_cell.length_c   1.000
_cell.angle_alpha   90.00
_cell.angle_beta   90.00
_cell.angle_gamma   90.00
#
_symmetry.space_group_name_H-M   'P 1'
#
loop_
_entity.id
_entity.type
_entity.pdbx_description
1 polymer ?
#
loop_
_entity_poly.entity_id
_entity_poly.type
_entity_poly.pdbx_seq_one_letter_code
_entity_poly.pdbx_strand_id
1 'polypeptide(L)'
;PTLYFYEISSGSKRSFGQYLALLLAATSVISVMLFGFAPITLFFRLSIHDYKFFKLLNIVIFGITGLIGVNVFYQCMQFITEQEAEENTYRTRILKAWLVLYGFVGSQLAWTLRPFFGALGKPFAIFRDLESNFYMHVLQLIGKVLGWG
;
A
#
# COMPACT_ATOMS: atom_id res chain seq x y z
N PRO A 1 1.46 8.79 -14.42
CA PRO A 1 2.10 9.76 -15.35
C PRO A 1 2.03 9.31 -16.81
N THR A 2 2.53 8.11 -17.14
CA THR A 2 2.52 7.57 -18.52
C THR A 2 1.11 7.32 -19.07
N LEU A 3 0.18 6.82 -18.25
CA LEU A 3 -1.25 6.67 -18.61
C LEU A 3 -1.94 8.01 -18.93
N TYR A 4 -1.59 9.08 -18.20
CA TYR A 4 -2.17 10.42 -18.39
C TYR A 4 -1.70 11.08 -19.70
N PHE A 5 -0.43 10.89 -20.07
CA PHE A 5 0.10 11.38 -21.34
C PHE A 5 -0.50 10.67 -22.56
N TYR A 6 -0.84 9.38 -22.42
CA TYR A 6 -1.53 8.62 -23.45
C TYR A 6 -2.99 9.07 -23.64
N GLU A 7 -3.69 9.40 -22.54
CA GLU A 7 -5.09 9.87 -22.57
C GLU A 7 -5.26 11.30 -23.14
N ILE A 8 -4.31 12.20 -22.88
CA ILE A 8 -4.31 13.56 -23.47
C ILE A 8 -4.16 13.51 -25.00
N SER A 9 -3.36 12.56 -25.51
CA SER A 9 -3.16 12.39 -26.96
C SER A 9 -4.35 11.74 -27.66
N SER A 10 -5.31 11.15 -26.93
CA SER A 10 -6.37 10.30 -27.51
C SER A 10 -7.78 10.90 -27.45
N GLY A 11 -7.96 12.14 -26.97
CA GLY A 11 -9.25 12.83 -27.00
C GLY A 11 -10.35 12.25 -26.09
N SER A 12 -9.98 11.67 -24.94
CA SER A 12 -10.94 11.07 -24.00
C SER A 12 -11.68 12.12 -23.15
N LYS A 13 -12.99 11.91 -22.91
CA LYS A 13 -13.91 12.75 -22.12
C LYS A 13 -13.74 12.60 -20.59
N ARG A 14 -12.59 12.14 -20.10
CA ARG A 14 -12.36 11.96 -18.66
C ARG A 14 -11.57 13.13 -18.08
N SER A 15 -12.23 13.87 -17.19
CA SER A 15 -11.58 14.95 -16.45
C SER A 15 -10.53 14.35 -15.52
N PHE A 16 -9.31 14.91 -15.52
CA PHE A 16 -8.28 14.66 -14.52
C PHE A 16 -8.82 14.62 -13.08
N GLY A 17 -9.87 15.41 -12.80
CA GLY A 17 -10.57 15.43 -11.52
C GLY A 17 -11.23 14.10 -11.12
N GLN A 18 -11.70 13.28 -12.07
CA GLN A 18 -12.28 11.96 -11.77
C GLN A 18 -11.23 10.99 -11.25
N TYR A 19 -10.05 10.96 -11.87
CA TYR A 19 -8.92 10.16 -11.40
C TYR A 19 -8.40 10.65 -10.04
N LEU A 20 -8.32 11.97 -9.84
CA LEU A 20 -7.94 12.54 -8.56
C LEU A 20 -8.96 12.19 -7.46
N ALA A 21 -10.26 12.31 -7.74
CA ALA A 21 -11.33 11.95 -6.81
C ALA A 21 -11.28 10.46 -6.45
N LEU A 22 -11.01 9.59 -7.42
CA LEU A 22 -10.85 8.16 -7.21
C LEU A 22 -9.65 7.84 -6.28
N LEU A 23 -8.52 8.52 -6.49
CA LEU A 23 -7.34 8.38 -5.64
C LEU A 23 -7.59 8.90 -4.22
N LEU A 24 -8.26 10.05 -4.08
CA LEU A 24 -8.63 10.61 -2.79
C LEU A 24 -9.62 9.71 -2.04
N ALA A 25 -10.59 9.14 -2.75
CA ALA A 25 -11.54 8.18 -2.18
C ALA A 25 -10.83 6.92 -1.67
N ALA A 26 -9.96 6.31 -2.49
CA ALA A 26 -9.18 5.14 -2.07
C ALA A 26 -8.27 5.45 -0.86
N THR A 27 -7.64 6.62 -0.86
CA THR A 27 -6.80 7.08 0.26
C THR A 27 -7.62 7.31 1.53
N SER A 28 -8.83 7.84 1.39
CA SER A 28 -9.78 8.03 2.51
C SER A 28 -10.17 6.68 3.13
N VAL A 29 -10.52 5.68 2.30
CA VAL A 29 -10.84 4.33 2.79
C VAL A 29 -9.67 3.72 3.55
N ILE A 30 -8.45 3.80 2.99
CA ILE A 30 -7.24 3.30 3.66
C ILE A 30 -7.03 4.03 5.00
N SER A 31 -7.24 5.34 5.04
CA SER A 31 -7.05 6.17 6.24
C SER A 31 -8.04 5.80 7.35
N VAL A 32 -9.32 5.63 7.01
CA VAL A 32 -10.36 5.21 7.96
C VAL A 32 -10.07 3.82 8.51
N MET A 33 -9.64 2.87 7.65
CA MET A 33 -9.28 1.53 8.11
C MET A 33 -8.07 1.54 9.05
N LEU A 34 -7.01 2.27 8.70
CA LEU A 34 -5.83 2.41 9.55
C LEU A 34 -6.18 3.04 10.89
N PHE A 35 -7.06 4.04 10.91
CA PHE A 35 -7.57 4.61 12.15
C PHE A 35 -8.35 3.58 12.98
N GLY A 36 -9.17 2.73 12.34
CA GLY A 36 -9.85 1.62 13.00
C GLY A 36 -8.91 0.59 13.62
N PHE A 37 -7.74 0.36 13.02
CA PHE A 37 -6.70 -0.53 13.56
C PHE A 37 -5.76 0.13 14.58
N ALA A 38 -5.83 1.46 14.75
CA ALA A 38 -5.02 2.18 15.73
C ALA A 38 -5.18 1.66 17.18
N PRO A 39 -6.39 1.44 17.73
CA PRO A 39 -6.54 0.92 19.10
C PRO A 39 -5.94 -0.49 19.26
N ILE A 40 -6.04 -1.34 18.24
CA ILE A 40 -5.46 -2.70 18.25
C ILE A 40 -3.93 -2.59 18.33
N THR A 41 -3.35 -1.75 17.48
CA THR A 41 -1.90 -1.51 17.45
C THR A 41 -1.40 -0.93 18.78
N LEU A 42 -2.18 -0.02 19.38
CA LEU A 42 -1.87 0.59 20.67
C LEU A 42 -1.96 -0.41 21.82
N PHE A 43 -2.99 -1.26 21.86
CA PHE A 43 -3.14 -2.32 22.85
C PHE A 43 -1.92 -3.23 22.86
N PHE A 44 -1.54 -3.78 21.69
CA PHE A 44 -0.39 -4.66 21.58
C PHE A 44 0.94 -3.96 21.90
N ARG A 45 1.06 -2.66 21.63
CA ARG A 45 2.25 -1.87 21.99
C ARG A 45 2.41 -1.73 23.50
N LEU A 46 1.31 -1.61 24.25
CA LEU A 46 1.32 -1.50 25.71
C LEU A 46 1.50 -2.87 26.38
N SER A 47 0.94 -3.93 25.78
CA SER A 47 1.03 -5.29 26.34
C SER A 47 2.34 -6.00 26.03
N ILE A 48 2.94 -5.78 24.86
CA ILE A 48 4.10 -6.55 24.38
C ILE A 48 5.27 -5.60 24.05
N HIS A 49 6.41 -5.82 24.72
CA HIS A 49 7.63 -5.03 24.54
C HIS A 49 8.57 -5.60 23.46
N ASP A 50 8.04 -6.32 22.48
CA ASP A 50 8.82 -6.88 21.36
C ASP A 50 8.66 -6.01 20.10
N TYR A 51 9.75 -5.36 19.70
CA TYR A 51 9.78 -4.47 18.53
C TYR A 51 9.62 -5.21 17.20
N LYS A 52 10.00 -6.49 17.10
CA LYS A 52 9.84 -7.30 15.88
C LYS A 52 8.37 -7.69 15.71
N PHE A 53 7.72 -8.15 16.78
CA PHE A 53 6.29 -8.42 16.79
C PHE A 53 5.49 -7.18 16.40
N PHE A 54 5.79 -6.03 17.01
CA PHE A 54 5.11 -4.77 16.70
C PHE A 54 5.29 -4.34 15.24
N LYS A 55 6.49 -4.53 14.66
CA LYS A 55 6.73 -4.29 13.24
C LYS A 55 5.94 -5.23 12.35
N LEU A 56 5.90 -6.52 12.67
CA LEU A 56 5.14 -7.51 11.90
C LEU A 56 3.63 -7.22 11.93
N LEU A 57 3.09 -6.87 13.10
CA LEU A 57 1.69 -6.45 13.25
C LEU A 57 1.34 -5.29 12.32
N ASN A 58 2.17 -4.24 12.31
CA ASN A 58 1.95 -3.10 11.43
C ASN A 58 2.07 -3.48 9.95
N ILE A 59 3.06 -4.30 9.57
CA ILE A 59 3.19 -4.80 8.18
C ILE A 59 1.92 -5.52 7.74
N VAL A 60 1.35 -6.37 8.61
CA VAL A 60 0.09 -7.08 8.32
C VAL A 60 -1.08 -6.11 8.19
N ILE A 61 -1.24 -5.16 9.12
CA ILE A 61 -2.30 -4.15 9.07
C ILE A 61 -2.22 -3.33 7.79
N PHE A 62 -1.05 -2.74 7.47
CA PHE A 62 -0.84 -1.98 6.24
C PHE A 62 -1.06 -2.84 4.98
N GLY A 63 -0.66 -4.11 5.02
CA GLY A 63 -0.90 -5.05 3.92
C GLY A 63 -2.39 -5.28 3.67
N ILE A 64 -3.17 -5.57 4.72
CA ILE A 64 -4.61 -5.81 4.62
C ILE A 64 -5.34 -4.55 4.15
N THR A 65 -5.08 -3.39 4.79
CA THR A 65 -5.76 -2.14 4.43
C THR A 65 -5.39 -1.68 3.02
N GLY A 66 -4.13 -1.84 2.62
CA GLY A 66 -3.67 -1.57 1.25
C GLY A 66 -4.35 -2.46 0.22
N LEU A 67 -4.44 -3.77 0.48
CA LEU A 67 -5.14 -4.71 -0.42
C LEU A 67 -6.62 -4.33 -0.57
N ILE A 68 -7.32 -4.02 0.53
CA ILE A 68 -8.72 -3.63 0.46
C ILE A 68 -8.87 -2.29 -0.29
N GLY A 69 -8.02 -1.31 -0.01
CA GLY A 69 -8.02 -0.02 -0.72
C GLY A 69 -7.81 -0.16 -2.23
N VAL A 70 -6.91 -1.05 -2.66
CA VAL A 70 -6.69 -1.35 -4.08
C VAL A 70 -7.89 -2.06 -4.71
N ASN A 71 -8.53 -2.99 -3.99
CA ASN A 71 -9.75 -3.65 -4.46
C ASN A 71 -10.88 -2.64 -4.66
N VAL A 72 -11.10 -1.73 -3.70
CA VAL A 72 -12.09 -0.66 -3.80
C VAL A 72 -11.76 0.28 -4.96
N PHE A 73 -10.50 0.70 -5.10
CA PHE A 73 -10.06 1.53 -6.22
C PHE A 73 -10.37 0.88 -7.56
N TYR A 74 -10.07 -0.41 -7.69
CA TYR A 74 -10.32 -1.17 -8.90
C TYR A 74 -11.82 -1.31 -9.19
N GLN A 75 -12.65 -1.58 -8.17
CA GLN A 75 -14.11 -1.64 -8.31
C GLN A 75 -14.69 -0.29 -8.75
N CYS A 76 -14.26 0.81 -8.13
CA CYS A 76 -14.72 2.15 -8.52
C CYS A 76 -14.28 2.53 -9.94
N MET A 77 -13.08 2.11 -10.36
CA MET A 77 -12.60 2.32 -11.73
C MET A 77 -13.43 1.53 -12.75
N GLN A 78 -13.83 0.30 -12.42
CA GLN A 78 -14.73 -0.50 -13.27
C GLN A 78 -16.11 0.15 -13.36
N PHE A 79 -16.69 0.58 -12.24
CA PHE A 79 -17.99 1.27 -12.21
C PHE A 79 -18.03 2.53 -13.10
N ILE A 80 -16.96 3.33 -13.10
CA ILE A 80 -16.84 4.51 -13.97
C ILE A 80 -16.61 4.12 -15.44
N THR A 81 -16.05 2.94 -15.70
CA THR A 81 -15.72 2.44 -17.04
C THR A 81 -16.86 1.69 -17.70
N GLU A 82 -17.74 1.02 -16.95
CA GLU A 82 -18.95 0.36 -17.48
C GLU A 82 -19.94 1.34 -18.13
N GLN A 83 -19.84 2.65 -17.84
CA GLN A 83 -20.63 3.69 -18.51
C GLN A 83 -20.20 3.98 -19.96
N GLU A 84 -19.04 3.50 -20.41
CA GLU A 84 -18.53 3.64 -21.78
C GLU A 84 -18.28 2.24 -22.38
N ALA A 85 -18.86 1.98 -23.55
CA ALA A 85 -18.99 0.67 -24.20
C ALA A 85 -17.74 -0.26 -24.22
N GLU A 86 -18.04 -1.57 -24.20
CA GLU A 86 -17.17 -2.75 -24.32
C GLU A 86 -16.06 -2.91 -23.24
N GLU A 87 -16.37 -3.72 -22.23
CA GLU A 87 -15.39 -4.24 -21.28
C GLU A 87 -14.38 -5.15 -21.99
N ASN A 88 -13.26 -4.56 -22.42
CA ASN A 88 -12.20 -5.33 -23.05
C ASN A 88 -11.33 -6.01 -21.97
N THR A 89 -11.48 -7.33 -21.80
CA THR A 89 -10.77 -8.16 -20.81
C THR A 89 -9.25 -7.92 -20.79
N TYR A 90 -8.64 -7.55 -21.92
CA TYR A 90 -7.23 -7.22 -22.02
C TYR A 90 -6.85 -5.95 -21.23
N ARG A 91 -7.66 -4.90 -21.27
CA ARG A 91 -7.44 -3.66 -20.49
C ARG A 91 -7.42 -3.96 -18.99
N THR A 92 -8.37 -4.78 -18.56
CA THR A 92 -8.51 -5.19 -17.17
C THR A 92 -7.31 -5.99 -16.66
N ARG A 93 -6.76 -6.90 -17.49
CA ARG A 93 -5.53 -7.64 -17.18
C ARG A 93 -4.31 -6.72 -17.06
N ILE A 94 -4.16 -5.77 -17.99
CA ILE A 94 -3.06 -4.80 -17.96
C ILE A 94 -3.14 -3.94 -16.69
N LEU A 95 -4.34 -3.45 -16.32
CA LEU A 95 -4.54 -2.69 -15.09
C LEU A 95 -4.18 -3.49 -13.85
N LYS A 96 -4.58 -4.76 -13.76
CA LYS A 96 -4.20 -5.65 -12.65
C LYS A 96 -2.68 -5.88 -12.59
N ALA A 97 -2.05 -6.16 -13.72
CA ALA A 97 -0.60 -6.33 -13.78
C ALA A 97 0.16 -5.07 -13.36
N TRP A 98 -0.34 -3.90 -13.79
CA TRP A 98 0.20 -2.60 -13.42
C TRP A 98 0.06 -2.34 -11.92
N LEU A 99 -1.12 -2.62 -11.32
CA LEU A 99 -1.33 -2.49 -9.87
C LEU A 99 -0.39 -3.40 -9.07
N VAL A 100 -0.17 -4.64 -9.52
CA VAL A 100 0.78 -5.56 -8.87
C VAL A 100 2.20 -5.01 -8.91
N LEU A 101 2.64 -4.53 -10.07
CA LEU A 101 3.97 -3.92 -10.23
C LEU A 101 4.13 -2.69 -9.34
N TYR A 102 3.14 -1.81 -9.30
CA TYR A 102 3.15 -0.62 -8.45
C TYR A 102 3.09 -0.96 -6.96
N GLY A 103 2.37 -2.02 -6.58
CA GLY A 103 2.38 -2.53 -5.20
C GLY A 103 3.77 -3.04 -4.80
N PHE A 104 4.45 -3.76 -5.70
CA PHE A 104 5.83 -4.22 -5.50
C PHE A 104 6.79 -3.03 -5.32
N VAL A 105 6.83 -2.13 -6.29
CA VAL A 105 7.69 -0.92 -6.24
C VAL A 105 7.34 -0.05 -5.03
N GLY A 106 6.06 0.14 -4.75
CA GLY A 106 5.57 0.94 -3.63
C GLY A 106 5.99 0.38 -2.28
N SER A 107 5.96 -0.95 -2.10
CA SER A 107 6.42 -1.59 -0.87
C SER A 107 7.92 -1.41 -0.65
N GLN A 108 8.73 -1.47 -1.71
CA GLN A 108 10.17 -1.20 -1.64
C GLN A 108 10.45 0.28 -1.36
N LEU A 109 9.69 1.21 -1.94
CA LEU A 109 9.81 2.63 -1.63
C LEU A 109 9.40 2.93 -0.18
N ALA A 110 8.30 2.35 0.30
CA ALA A 110 7.86 2.47 1.69
C ALA A 110 8.93 1.95 2.67
N TRP A 111 9.60 0.86 2.31
CA TRP A 111 10.71 0.31 3.07
C TRP A 111 11.97 1.18 3.09
N THR A 112 12.28 1.83 1.97
CA THR A 112 13.42 2.75 1.83
C THR A 112 13.18 4.05 2.59
N LEU A 113 11.97 4.61 2.49
CA LEU A 113 11.57 5.79 3.24
C LEU A 113 11.49 5.50 4.76
N ARG A 114 11.16 4.25 5.11
CA ARG A 114 11.04 3.69 6.47
C ARG A 114 10.51 4.68 7.53
N PRO A 115 9.48 5.51 7.25
CA PRO A 115 9.08 6.49 8.21
C PRO A 115 8.21 5.78 9.27
N PHE A 116 8.29 6.25 10.52
CA PHE A 116 7.28 6.09 11.57
C PHE A 116 7.42 5.05 12.70
N PHE A 117 8.41 4.14 12.73
CA PHE A 117 8.62 3.33 13.95
C PHE A 117 10.06 3.39 14.45
N GLY A 118 10.31 4.33 15.37
CA GLY A 118 11.56 4.45 16.12
C GLY A 118 11.97 3.12 16.76
N ALA A 119 13.28 2.83 16.74
CA ALA A 119 13.83 1.66 17.42
C ALA A 119 14.31 2.11 18.80
N LEU A 120 14.01 1.33 19.85
CA LEU A 120 14.54 1.61 21.19
C LEU A 120 16.08 1.71 21.10
N GLY A 121 16.65 2.84 21.53
CA GLY A 121 18.10 3.05 21.57
C GLY A 121 18.78 3.53 20.28
N LYS A 122 18.05 3.79 19.18
CA LYS A 122 18.62 4.47 17.99
C LYS A 122 18.05 5.89 17.84
N PRO A 123 18.88 6.88 17.44
CA PRO A 123 18.37 8.21 17.16
C PRO A 123 17.31 8.16 16.06
N PHE A 124 16.33 9.07 16.17
CA PHE A 124 15.37 9.29 15.11
C PHE A 124 16.12 9.72 13.84
N ALA A 125 15.91 8.99 12.74
CA ALA A 125 16.51 9.30 11.45
C ALA A 125 15.41 9.16 10.40
N ILE A 126 15.26 10.19 9.56
CA ILE A 126 14.28 10.23 8.48
C ILE A 126 14.68 9.24 7.37
N PHE A 127 15.99 9.10 7.12
CA PHE A 127 16.57 8.12 6.21
C PHE A 127 17.64 7.32 6.96
N ARG A 128 17.66 6.01 6.78
CA ARG A 128 18.68 5.11 7.35
C ARG A 128 19.40 4.39 6.21
N ASP A 129 20.66 4.01 6.45
CA ASP A 129 21.46 3.28 5.46
C ASP A 129 20.77 1.98 5.01
N LEU A 130 20.85 1.75 3.69
CA LEU A 130 20.23 0.64 2.99
C LEU A 130 20.99 -0.67 3.25
N GLU A 131 20.73 -1.31 4.38
CA GLU A 131 21.38 -2.59 4.71
C GLU A 131 20.65 -3.82 4.10
N SER A 132 19.38 -3.72 3.69
CA SER A 132 18.59 -4.90 3.26
C SER A 132 17.32 -4.58 2.45
N ASN A 133 16.89 -5.54 1.62
CA ASN A 133 15.62 -5.54 0.89
C ASN A 133 14.42 -5.79 1.84
N PHE A 134 13.28 -5.13 1.59
CA PHE A 134 12.02 -5.31 2.31
C PHE A 134 11.66 -6.78 2.49
N TYR A 135 11.65 -7.55 1.39
CA TYR A 135 11.17 -8.94 1.38
C TYR A 135 12.03 -9.84 2.26
N MET A 136 13.35 -9.66 2.23
CA MET A 136 14.28 -10.40 3.08
C MET A 136 14.03 -10.10 4.57
N HIS A 137 13.78 -8.84 4.91
CA HIS A 137 13.51 -8.46 6.29
C HIS A 137 12.16 -9.00 6.79
N VAL A 138 11.13 -9.04 5.95
CA VAL A 138 9.83 -9.65 6.30
C VAL A 138 10.01 -11.15 6.59
N LEU A 139 10.72 -11.88 5.73
CA LEU A 139 10.99 -13.30 5.94
C LEU A 139 11.78 -13.56 7.23
N GLN A 140 12.79 -12.73 7.52
CA GLN A 140 13.55 -12.83 8.77
C GLN A 140 12.71 -12.54 10.01
N LEU A 141 11.80 -11.57 9.94
CA LEU A 141 10.87 -11.28 11.04
C LEU A 141 9.94 -12.46 11.29
N ILE A 142 9.40 -13.06 10.24
CA ILE A 142 8.52 -14.23 10.33
C ILE A 142 9.27 -15.42 10.92
N GLY A 143 10.48 -15.73 10.41
CA GLY A 143 11.31 -16.82 10.94
C GLY A 143 11.60 -16.67 12.42
N LYS A 144 12.01 -15.46 12.86
CA LYS A 144 12.30 -15.18 14.27
C LYS A 144 11.07 -15.27 15.18
N VAL A 145 9.88 -14.89 14.70
CA VAL A 145 8.64 -15.01 15.48
C VAL A 145 8.17 -16.46 15.56
N LEU A 146 8.40 -17.27 14.53
CA LEU A 146 8.07 -18.70 14.49
C LEU A 146 9.11 -19.60 15.17
N GLY A 147 10.21 -19.04 15.70
CA GLY A 147 11.26 -19.80 16.38
C GLY A 147 12.34 -20.40 15.45
N TRP A 148 12.33 -20.06 14.16
CA TRP A 148 13.43 -20.33 13.24
C TRP A 148 14.40 -19.13 13.24
N GLY A 149 15.27 -19.04 14.25
CA GLY A 149 16.37 -18.07 14.26
C GLY A 149 16.80 -17.58 15.63
#